data_AF-A0A2E1XPM8-F1
#
_entry.id   AF-A0A2E1XPM8-F1
#
_cell.length_a   1.000
_cell.length_b   1.000
_cell.length_c   1.000
_cell.angle_alpha   90.00
_cell.angle_beta   90.00
_cell.angle_gamma   90.00
#
_symmetry.space_group_name_H-M   'P 1'
#
loop_
_entity.id
_entity.type
_entity.pdbx_description
1 polymer ?
#
loop_
_entity_poly.entity_id
_entity_poly.type
_entity_poly.pdbx_seq_one_letter_code
_entity_poly.pdbx_strand_id
1 'polypeptide(L)'
;MVTNHLSKIYILLIFISTFSCETPKHLTKKGNKLLEKEFYYDACTYYFKALNKNSVFIKAKEGLKNAGEKQIDAYLDNFFKNKSYGNKRKAIYNYLDAVKLKDKIETYSINIEISQMYRRDYNTLLDEYVEKSYNNALEFLNNENFPEAEELFHEISILKPNFRDVNSMKDIATYEPIYRKANKLLEIKKFRTSYYEFDKIPLNYKKCREKKNLAQNEAMYSIAILKFENHTTSTGLENSISSQIVDKLISINNPFLKIVDRRLTNTIINEQILGMSGQVKEKTNAKAGELIGAKAVLSGNLATCNQTQIPLEKIFKKGWFRTIKTIYNEDKTKSYDTTFEKIKYNIIKGSNNVEIGFNFQLTSTESGEILISKLINKSKKDEVYYAQSNLDYRKIFPGNWIWQNRKSSDDYISSSKSEKRALDRLFRSKKNLLSTDQLTNNIINQITNQVTQQINNYNPEND
;
A
#
# COMPACT_ATOMS: atom_id res chain seq x y z
N MET A 1 28.70 59.42 -20.00
CA MET A 1 29.05 58.14 -19.35
C MET A 1 27.76 57.30 -19.29
N VAL A 2 27.27 56.68 -20.37
CA VAL A 2 27.86 55.57 -21.16
C VAL A 2 28.12 54.37 -20.22
N THR A 3 27.05 53.66 -19.84
CA THR A 3 26.58 52.36 -20.38
C THR A 3 27.50 51.19 -20.06
N ASN A 4 27.00 50.19 -19.32
CA ASN A 4 26.92 48.84 -19.88
C ASN A 4 25.83 48.00 -19.21
N HIS A 5 24.94 47.54 -20.08
CA HIS A 5 23.77 46.72 -19.84
C HIS A 5 24.15 45.23 -19.77
N LEU A 6 23.43 44.52 -18.89
CA LEU A 6 22.82 43.20 -19.10
C LEU A 6 23.50 42.21 -20.07
N SER A 7 23.97 41.08 -19.52
CA SER A 7 23.64 39.76 -20.06
C SER A 7 23.87 38.67 -19.00
N LYS A 8 22.78 38.18 -18.40
CA LYS A 8 22.76 36.91 -17.66
C LYS A 8 22.64 35.79 -18.69
N ILE A 9 23.75 35.15 -19.05
CA ILE A 9 23.74 33.88 -19.77
C ILE A 9 23.51 32.77 -18.74
N TYR A 10 22.28 32.26 -18.70
CA TYR A 10 22.00 30.95 -18.11
C TYR A 10 22.58 29.88 -19.04
N ILE A 11 23.75 29.33 -18.70
CA ILE A 11 24.21 28.08 -19.29
C ILE A 11 23.33 26.97 -18.71
N LEU A 12 22.27 26.64 -19.44
CA LEU A 12 21.49 25.43 -19.25
C LEU A 12 22.40 24.25 -19.65
N LEU A 13 23.09 23.68 -18.67
CA LEU A 13 23.83 22.43 -18.80
C LEU A 13 22.79 21.31 -18.97
N ILE A 14 22.35 21.10 -20.22
CA ILE A 14 21.58 19.93 -20.61
C ILE A 14 22.50 18.73 -20.40
N PHE A 15 22.29 18.04 -19.28
CA PHE A 15 22.84 16.71 -19.04
C PHE A 15 22.14 15.77 -20.04
N ILE A 16 22.63 15.75 -21.28
CA ILE A 16 22.31 14.70 -22.25
C ILE A 16 22.91 13.44 -21.67
N SER A 17 22.10 12.69 -20.93
CA SER A 17 22.32 11.28 -20.68
C SER A 17 22.31 10.59 -22.04
N THR A 18 23.49 10.56 -22.66
CA THR A 18 23.73 9.66 -23.77
C THR A 18 23.59 8.26 -23.18
N PHE A 19 22.38 7.70 -23.27
CA PHE A 19 22.22 6.26 -23.44
C PHE A 19 22.91 5.92 -24.76
N SER A 20 24.24 5.93 -24.74
CA SER A 20 25.04 5.39 -25.81
C SER A 20 24.62 3.94 -25.89
N CYS A 21 23.90 3.60 -26.95
CA CYS A 21 23.61 2.23 -27.28
C CYS A 21 24.98 1.57 -27.53
N GLU A 22 25.58 1.02 -26.47
CA GLU A 22 26.95 0.52 -26.55
C GLU A 22 26.97 -0.63 -27.54
N THR A 23 27.60 -0.43 -28.69
CA THR A 23 27.65 -1.45 -29.74
C THR A 23 28.43 -2.67 -29.25
N PRO A 24 28.17 -3.88 -29.78
CA PRO A 24 28.96 -5.08 -29.45
C PRO A 24 30.47 -4.85 -29.58
N LYS A 25 30.90 -4.08 -30.59
CA LYS A 25 32.30 -3.69 -30.82
C LYS A 25 32.87 -2.83 -29.68
N HIS A 26 32.11 -1.85 -29.19
CA HIS A 26 32.54 -0.98 -28.10
C HIS A 26 32.64 -1.75 -26.77
N LEU A 27 31.65 -2.60 -26.47
CA LEU A 27 31.66 -3.49 -25.30
C LEU A 27 32.85 -4.44 -25.32
N THR A 28 33.14 -5.04 -26.48
CA THR A 28 34.30 -5.92 -26.67
C THR A 28 35.62 -5.17 -26.44
N LYS A 29 35.75 -3.93 -26.95
CA LYS A 29 36.93 -3.10 -26.69
C LYS A 29 37.14 -2.81 -25.20
N LYS A 30 36.05 -2.60 -24.43
CA LYS A 30 36.13 -2.47 -22.97
C LYS A 30 36.59 -3.76 -22.31
N GLY A 31 36.04 -4.91 -22.74
CA GLY A 31 36.50 -6.24 -22.32
C GLY A 31 37.99 -6.44 -22.55
N ASN A 32 38.49 -6.12 -23.75
CA ASN A 32 39.92 -6.25 -24.08
C ASN A 32 40.82 -5.43 -23.14
N LYS A 33 40.44 -4.19 -22.84
CA LYS A 33 41.20 -3.33 -21.91
C LYS A 33 41.27 -3.88 -20.49
N LEU A 34 40.25 -4.63 -20.06
CA LEU A 34 40.22 -5.26 -18.74
C LEU A 34 41.01 -6.56 -18.75
N LEU A 35 40.95 -7.31 -19.85
CA LEU A 35 41.77 -8.49 -20.07
C LEU A 35 43.26 -8.17 -20.04
N GLU A 36 43.69 -7.07 -20.69
CA GLU A 36 45.07 -6.56 -20.64
C GLU A 36 45.54 -6.19 -19.22
N LYS A 37 44.60 -5.91 -18.31
CA LYS A 37 44.85 -5.58 -16.90
C LYS A 37 44.64 -6.76 -15.96
N GLU A 38 44.46 -7.96 -16.51
CA GLU A 38 44.21 -9.20 -15.76
C GLU A 38 42.91 -9.19 -14.92
N PHE A 39 41.99 -8.26 -15.19
CA PHE A 39 40.65 -8.23 -14.60
C PHE A 39 39.71 -9.17 -15.36
N TYR A 40 39.99 -10.48 -15.28
CA TYR A 40 39.37 -11.51 -16.12
C TYR A 40 37.85 -11.61 -15.92
N TYR A 41 37.36 -11.58 -14.67
CA TYR A 41 35.92 -11.59 -14.36
C TYR A 41 35.17 -10.39 -14.98
N ASP A 42 35.72 -9.19 -14.83
CA ASP A 42 35.13 -7.98 -15.40
C ASP A 42 35.17 -8.01 -16.93
N ALA A 43 36.28 -8.48 -17.50
CA ALA A 43 36.39 -8.69 -18.94
C ALA A 43 35.29 -9.65 -19.45
N CYS A 44 35.11 -10.81 -18.81
CA CYS A 44 34.02 -11.75 -19.10
C CYS A 44 32.65 -11.06 -19.07
N THR A 45 32.40 -10.22 -18.06
CA THR A 45 31.14 -9.48 -17.93
C THR A 45 30.87 -8.56 -19.13
N TYR A 46 31.89 -7.87 -19.64
CA TYR A 46 31.72 -7.05 -20.85
C TYR A 46 31.54 -7.87 -22.12
N TYR A 47 32.21 -9.02 -22.25
CA TYR A 47 32.00 -9.90 -23.40
C TYR A 47 30.61 -10.55 -23.38
N PHE A 48 30.10 -10.97 -22.22
CA PHE A 48 28.71 -11.42 -22.09
C PHE A 48 27.72 -10.33 -22.53
N LYS A 49 27.93 -9.07 -22.13
CA LYS A 49 27.08 -7.95 -22.60
C LYS A 49 27.16 -7.78 -24.12
N ALA A 50 28.34 -7.95 -24.72
CA ALA A 50 28.50 -7.87 -26.17
C ALA A 50 27.76 -9.00 -26.89
N LEU A 51 27.88 -10.23 -26.39
CA LEU A 51 27.26 -11.43 -26.98
C LEU A 51 25.74 -11.50 -26.76
N ASN A 52 25.24 -10.95 -25.66
CA ASN A 52 23.80 -10.73 -25.48
C ASN A 52 23.21 -9.81 -26.55
N LYS A 53 24.00 -8.87 -27.10
CA LYS A 53 23.58 -8.00 -28.19
C LYS A 53 23.80 -8.62 -29.58
N ASN A 54 24.85 -9.42 -29.74
CA ASN A 54 25.11 -10.17 -30.96
C ASN A 54 25.84 -11.47 -30.61
N SER A 55 25.10 -12.57 -30.56
CA SER A 55 25.59 -13.87 -30.10
C SER A 55 26.60 -14.51 -31.04
N VAL A 56 26.71 -14.06 -32.29
CA VAL A 56 27.63 -14.60 -33.31
C VAL A 56 28.90 -13.73 -33.43
N PHE A 57 29.05 -12.70 -32.59
CA PHE A 57 30.18 -11.78 -32.71
C PHE A 57 31.52 -12.44 -32.32
N ILE A 58 32.27 -12.88 -33.33
CA ILE A 58 33.48 -13.72 -33.20
C ILE A 58 34.51 -13.10 -32.25
N LYS A 59 34.82 -11.81 -32.36
CA LYS A 59 35.81 -11.15 -31.49
C LYS A 59 35.43 -11.16 -30.02
N ALA A 60 34.14 -11.05 -29.69
CA ALA A 60 33.69 -11.19 -28.32
C ALA A 60 33.72 -12.64 -27.86
N LYS A 61 33.49 -13.61 -28.74
CA LYS A 61 33.64 -15.04 -28.41
C LYS A 61 35.09 -15.39 -28.10
N GLU A 62 36.04 -14.95 -28.92
CA GLU A 62 37.48 -15.14 -28.69
C GLU A 62 37.94 -14.48 -27.39
N GLY A 63 37.53 -13.24 -27.17
CA GLY A 63 37.81 -12.51 -25.93
C GLY A 63 37.21 -13.18 -24.69
N LEU A 64 35.96 -13.65 -24.79
CA LEU A 64 35.29 -14.39 -23.73
C LEU A 64 35.97 -15.73 -23.45
N LYS A 65 36.40 -16.45 -24.48
CA LYS A 65 37.12 -17.71 -24.32
C LYS A 65 38.41 -17.50 -23.52
N ASN A 66 39.26 -16.55 -23.96
CA ASN A 66 40.53 -16.27 -23.30
C ASN A 66 40.36 -15.78 -21.85
N ALA A 67 39.53 -14.74 -21.65
CA ALA A 67 39.26 -14.23 -20.31
C ALA A 67 38.58 -15.27 -19.41
N GLY A 68 37.70 -16.09 -20.00
CA GLY A 68 36.98 -17.17 -19.33
C GLY A 68 37.91 -18.27 -18.84
N GLU A 69 38.81 -18.76 -19.70
CA GLU A 69 39.85 -19.74 -19.35
C GLU A 69 40.69 -19.21 -18.19
N LYS A 70 41.20 -17.98 -18.28
CA LYS A 70 42.00 -17.36 -17.20
C LYS A 70 41.25 -17.20 -15.88
N GLN A 71 39.97 -16.82 -15.94
CA GLN A 71 39.16 -16.68 -14.73
C GLN A 71 38.80 -18.04 -14.12
N ILE A 72 38.54 -19.05 -14.95
CA ILE A 72 38.29 -20.43 -14.51
C ILE A 72 39.56 -20.99 -13.85
N ASP A 73 40.73 -20.82 -14.47
CA ASP A 73 42.01 -21.22 -13.90
C ASP A 73 42.23 -20.56 -12.53
N ALA A 74 41.96 -19.25 -12.43
CA ALA A 74 42.07 -18.53 -11.15
C ALA A 74 41.13 -19.10 -10.06
N TYR A 75 39.91 -19.52 -10.41
CA TYR A 75 39.02 -20.21 -9.47
C TYR A 75 39.55 -21.59 -9.08
N LEU A 76 40.06 -22.36 -10.04
CA LEU A 76 40.59 -23.70 -9.82
C LEU A 76 41.89 -23.71 -8.99
N ASP A 77 42.75 -22.71 -9.19
CA ASP A 77 43.94 -22.47 -8.36
C ASP A 77 43.53 -22.16 -6.92
N ASN A 78 42.52 -21.30 -6.74
CA ASN A 78 41.98 -20.99 -5.42
C ASN A 78 41.26 -22.20 -4.79
N PHE A 79 40.63 -23.07 -5.57
CA PHE A 79 40.11 -24.35 -5.10
C PHE A 79 41.24 -25.19 -4.49
N PHE A 80 42.34 -25.41 -5.22
CA PHE A 80 43.47 -26.19 -4.71
C PHE A 80 44.13 -25.55 -3.49
N LYS A 81 44.38 -24.24 -3.53
CA LYS A 81 44.96 -23.51 -2.41
C LYS A 81 44.12 -23.65 -1.14
N ASN A 82 42.80 -23.45 -1.25
CA ASN A 82 41.91 -23.58 -0.10
C ASN A 82 41.77 -25.03 0.37
N LYS A 83 41.78 -26.00 -0.54
CA LYS A 83 41.81 -27.44 -0.21
C LYS A 83 43.06 -27.78 0.62
N SER A 84 44.24 -27.36 0.17
CA SER A 84 45.52 -27.62 0.85
C SER A 84 45.63 -26.94 2.22
N TYR A 85 45.00 -25.78 2.40
CA TYR A 85 44.95 -25.09 3.69
C TYR A 85 43.81 -25.56 4.61
N GLY A 86 43.03 -26.57 4.22
CA GLY A 86 41.92 -27.09 5.02
C GLY A 86 40.66 -26.21 5.02
N ASN A 87 40.61 -25.15 4.21
CA ASN A 87 39.45 -24.27 4.04
C ASN A 87 38.39 -24.92 3.13
N LYS A 88 37.84 -26.07 3.56
CA LYS A 88 36.99 -26.96 2.74
C LYS A 88 35.82 -26.23 2.08
N ARG A 89 35.05 -25.46 2.85
CA ARG A 89 33.91 -24.68 2.35
C ARG A 89 34.31 -23.73 1.22
N LYS A 90 35.36 -22.93 1.42
CA LYS A 90 35.85 -21.97 0.41
C LYS A 90 36.31 -22.68 -0.86
N ALA A 91 36.99 -23.82 -0.73
CA ALA A 91 37.38 -24.62 -1.88
C ALA A 91 36.15 -25.07 -2.68
N ILE A 92 35.17 -25.72 -2.04
CA ILE A 92 33.92 -26.17 -2.69
C ILE A 92 33.28 -25.04 -3.51
N TYR A 93 33.13 -23.84 -2.93
CA TYR A 93 32.54 -22.71 -3.65
C TYR A 93 33.40 -22.18 -4.80
N ASN A 94 34.73 -22.15 -4.68
CA ASN A 94 35.59 -21.78 -5.81
C ASN A 94 35.42 -22.74 -7.00
N TYR A 95 35.29 -24.05 -6.76
CA TYR A 95 35.01 -25.00 -7.83
C TYR A 95 33.62 -24.78 -8.45
N LEU A 96 32.60 -24.54 -7.63
CA LEU A 96 31.26 -24.22 -8.11
C LEU A 96 31.23 -22.94 -8.95
N ASP A 97 31.99 -21.92 -8.58
CA ASP A 97 32.13 -20.69 -9.37
C ASP A 97 32.80 -20.95 -10.73
N ALA A 98 33.83 -21.81 -10.77
CA ALA A 98 34.46 -22.25 -12.02
C ALA A 98 33.45 -22.96 -12.95
N VAL A 99 32.70 -23.93 -12.42
CA VAL A 99 31.67 -24.66 -13.18
C VAL A 99 30.57 -23.72 -13.67
N LYS A 100 30.07 -22.84 -12.80
CA LYS A 100 29.03 -21.85 -13.14
C LYS A 100 29.49 -20.91 -14.26
N LEU A 101 30.74 -20.46 -14.23
CA LEU A 101 31.29 -19.62 -15.30
C LEU A 101 31.43 -20.41 -16.60
N LYS A 102 31.96 -21.64 -16.56
CA LYS A 102 32.02 -22.55 -17.71
C LYS A 102 30.65 -22.73 -18.36
N ASP A 103 29.65 -23.15 -17.59
CA ASP A 103 28.30 -23.42 -18.09
C ASP A 103 27.68 -22.15 -18.72
N LYS A 104 27.95 -20.98 -18.13
CA LYS A 104 27.52 -19.69 -18.69
C LYS A 104 28.21 -19.37 -20.03
N ILE A 105 29.50 -19.69 -20.17
CA ILE A 105 30.26 -19.51 -21.42
C ILE A 105 29.75 -20.46 -22.51
N GLU A 106 29.42 -21.70 -22.15
CA GLU A 106 28.90 -22.73 -23.06
C GLU A 106 27.58 -22.33 -23.73
N THR A 107 26.76 -21.48 -23.09
CA THR A 107 25.55 -20.93 -23.73
C THR A 107 25.81 -20.15 -25.03
N TYR A 108 27.06 -19.72 -25.26
CA TYR A 108 27.50 -19.05 -26.48
C TYR A 108 28.24 -19.97 -27.46
N SER A 109 28.13 -21.30 -27.26
CA SER A 109 28.82 -22.32 -28.04
C SER A 109 30.36 -22.22 -27.96
N ILE A 110 30.87 -21.80 -26.81
CA ILE A 110 32.31 -21.78 -26.50
C ILE A 110 32.57 -22.88 -25.49
N ASN A 111 33.41 -23.84 -25.85
CA ASN A 111 33.77 -24.94 -24.97
C ASN A 111 35.04 -24.59 -24.18
N ILE A 112 35.00 -24.77 -22.87
CA ILE A 112 36.16 -24.70 -21.97
C ILE A 112 36.16 -25.99 -21.15
N GLU A 113 37.26 -26.74 -21.24
CA GLU A 113 37.41 -28.00 -20.55
C GLU A 113 37.97 -27.79 -19.14
N ILE A 114 37.29 -28.36 -18.13
CA ILE A 114 37.81 -28.48 -16.77
C ILE A 114 38.25 -29.93 -16.61
N SER A 115 39.52 -30.14 -16.23
CA SER A 115 40.08 -31.48 -16.03
C SER A 115 39.24 -32.31 -15.06
N GLN A 116 39.01 -33.59 -15.40
CA GLN A 116 38.25 -34.53 -14.57
C GLN A 116 38.85 -34.72 -13.17
N MET A 117 40.15 -34.45 -13.01
CA MET A 117 40.82 -34.50 -11.70
C MET A 117 40.18 -33.53 -10.70
N TYR A 118 39.85 -32.29 -11.11
CA TYR A 118 39.19 -31.31 -10.24
C TYR A 118 37.80 -31.77 -9.82
N ARG A 119 37.05 -32.41 -10.73
CA ARG A 119 35.72 -32.93 -10.43
C ARG A 119 35.78 -34.03 -9.39
N ARG A 120 36.72 -34.96 -9.51
CA ARG A 120 36.94 -36.04 -8.53
C ARG A 120 37.31 -35.44 -7.17
N ASP A 121 38.28 -34.53 -7.17
CA ASP A 121 38.77 -33.87 -5.96
C ASP A 121 37.67 -33.06 -5.24
N TYR A 122 36.82 -32.38 -6.02
CA TYR A 122 35.65 -31.66 -5.52
C TYR A 122 34.65 -32.62 -4.88
N ASN A 123 34.30 -33.72 -5.55
CA ASN A 123 33.32 -34.68 -5.04
C ASN A 123 33.77 -35.29 -3.70
N THR A 124 35.04 -35.70 -3.58
CA THR A 124 35.60 -36.21 -2.31
C THR A 124 35.52 -35.15 -1.21
N LEU A 125 35.92 -33.90 -1.53
CA LEU A 125 35.90 -32.81 -0.55
C LEU A 125 34.47 -32.45 -0.12
N LEU A 126 33.53 -32.47 -1.07
CA LEU A 126 32.11 -32.23 -0.83
C LEU A 126 31.52 -33.29 0.10
N ASP A 127 31.80 -34.57 -0.15
CA ASP A 127 31.31 -35.67 0.68
C ASP A 127 31.79 -35.54 2.13
N GLU A 128 33.08 -35.27 2.34
CA GLU A 128 33.64 -35.02 3.67
C GLU A 128 33.05 -33.79 4.35
N TYR A 129 32.86 -32.69 3.60
CA TYR A 129 32.33 -31.45 4.14
C TYR A 129 30.87 -31.59 4.56
N VAL A 130 30.05 -32.21 3.70
CA VAL A 130 28.63 -32.43 3.96
C VAL A 130 28.42 -33.37 5.13
N GLU A 131 29.20 -34.46 5.23
CA GLU A 131 29.13 -35.38 6.37
C GLU A 131 29.44 -34.66 7.69
N LYS A 132 30.53 -33.89 7.74
CA LYS A 132 30.90 -33.12 8.93
C LYS A 132 29.86 -32.06 9.28
N SER A 133 29.39 -31.32 8.28
CA SER A 133 28.41 -30.24 8.49
C SER A 133 27.07 -30.79 8.97
N TYR A 134 26.66 -31.95 8.46
CA TYR A 134 25.44 -32.62 8.89
C TYR A 134 25.52 -33.05 10.36
N ASN A 135 26.62 -33.66 10.79
CA ASN A 135 26.81 -34.06 12.19
C ASN A 135 26.87 -32.85 13.12
N ASN A 136 27.52 -31.75 12.71
CA ASN A 136 27.50 -30.50 13.47
C ASN A 136 26.09 -29.90 13.56
N ALA A 137 25.32 -29.93 12.47
CA ALA A 137 23.95 -29.43 12.45
C ALA A 137 23.04 -30.25 13.38
N LEU A 138 23.23 -31.57 13.46
CA LEU A 138 22.55 -32.43 14.43
C LEU A 138 22.94 -32.09 15.87
N GLU A 139 24.21 -31.79 16.15
CA GLU A 139 24.65 -31.35 17.47
C GLU A 139 23.99 -30.03 17.87
N PHE A 140 23.95 -29.04 16.96
CA PHE A 140 23.22 -27.79 17.19
C PHE A 140 21.73 -28.05 17.44
N LEU A 141 21.10 -28.93 16.65
CA LEU A 141 19.69 -29.29 16.82
C LEU A 141 19.42 -29.93 18.19
N ASN A 142 20.28 -30.85 18.64
CA ASN A 142 20.17 -31.50 19.95
C ASN A 142 20.32 -30.51 21.11
N ASN A 143 21.15 -29.48 20.91
CA ASN A 143 21.33 -28.38 21.87
C ASN A 143 20.26 -27.27 21.72
N GLU A 144 19.22 -27.51 20.93
CA GLU A 144 18.14 -26.55 20.60
C GLU A 144 18.62 -25.25 19.94
N ASN A 145 19.82 -25.25 19.36
CA ASN A 145 20.35 -24.13 18.61
C ASN A 145 19.86 -24.17 17.15
N PHE A 146 18.56 -23.88 16.99
CA PHE A 146 17.86 -23.98 15.72
C PHE A 146 18.42 -23.11 14.58
N PRO A 147 18.85 -21.86 14.78
CA PRO A 147 19.36 -21.02 13.68
C PRO A 147 20.62 -21.58 13.03
N GLU A 148 21.60 -22.00 13.83
CA GLU A 148 22.87 -22.57 13.36
C GLU A 148 22.66 -23.93 12.71
N ALA A 149 21.72 -24.74 13.24
CA ALA A 149 21.33 -25.99 12.60
C ALA A 149 20.67 -25.74 11.22
N GLU A 150 19.75 -24.76 11.13
CA GLU A 150 19.06 -24.41 9.90
C GLU A 150 20.03 -23.94 8.81
N GLU A 151 20.99 -23.07 9.16
CA GLU A 151 21.99 -22.55 8.22
C GLU A 151 22.79 -23.70 7.57
N LEU A 152 23.26 -24.65 8.39
CA LEU A 152 24.04 -25.79 7.92
C LEU A 152 23.18 -26.76 7.10
N PHE A 153 21.98 -27.12 7.56
CA PHE A 153 21.09 -28.00 6.78
C PHE A 153 20.65 -27.34 5.47
N HIS A 154 20.43 -26.03 5.46
CA HIS A 154 20.11 -25.29 4.26
C HIS A 154 21.27 -25.33 3.25
N GLU A 155 22.50 -25.06 3.70
CA GLU A 155 23.67 -25.14 2.83
C GLU A 155 23.85 -26.55 2.25
N ILE A 156 23.70 -27.59 3.08
CA ILE A 156 23.77 -28.99 2.61
C ILE A 156 22.66 -29.28 1.60
N SER A 157 21.43 -28.79 1.81
CA SER A 157 20.33 -29.00 0.87
C SER A 157 20.59 -28.37 -0.51
N ILE A 158 21.39 -27.30 -0.58
CA ILE A 158 21.81 -26.68 -1.84
C ILE A 158 22.95 -27.49 -2.47
N LEU A 159 23.96 -27.84 -1.69
CA LEU A 159 25.16 -28.51 -2.17
C LEU A 159 24.92 -29.97 -2.58
N LYS A 160 24.08 -30.68 -1.82
CA LYS A 160 23.76 -32.10 -2.04
C LYS A 160 22.30 -32.39 -1.61
N PRO A 161 21.31 -32.05 -2.46
CA PRO A 161 19.88 -32.09 -2.11
C PRO A 161 19.35 -33.45 -1.63
N ASN A 162 19.98 -34.55 -2.06
CA ASN A 162 19.59 -35.92 -1.74
C ASN A 162 20.49 -36.54 -0.64
N PHE A 163 21.19 -35.72 0.13
CA PHE A 163 22.02 -36.21 1.23
C PHE A 163 21.15 -36.60 2.43
N ARG A 164 20.95 -37.91 2.62
CA ARG A 164 20.17 -38.48 3.73
C ARG A 164 18.78 -37.83 3.80
N ASP A 165 18.38 -37.38 4.98
CA ASP A 165 17.13 -36.69 5.31
C ASP A 165 17.33 -35.18 5.57
N VAL A 166 18.34 -34.56 4.94
CA VAL A 166 18.68 -33.14 5.14
C VAL A 166 17.48 -32.21 5.02
N ASN A 167 16.58 -32.47 4.06
CA ASN A 167 15.40 -31.62 3.86
C ASN A 167 14.44 -31.72 5.05
N SER A 168 14.25 -32.92 5.60
CA SER A 168 13.44 -33.12 6.80
C SER A 168 14.09 -32.49 8.04
N MET A 169 15.41 -32.61 8.19
CA MET A 169 16.14 -31.99 9.30
C MET A 169 16.11 -30.46 9.22
N LYS A 170 16.22 -29.91 8.01
CA LYS A 170 16.04 -28.48 7.75
C LYS A 170 14.64 -28.03 8.17
N ASP A 171 13.59 -28.73 7.74
CA ASP A 171 12.20 -28.40 8.12
C ASP A 171 12.02 -28.41 9.64
N ILE A 172 12.63 -29.37 10.35
CA ILE A 172 12.62 -29.40 11.81
C ILE A 172 13.31 -28.17 12.38
N ALA A 173 14.52 -27.84 11.92
CA ALA A 173 15.27 -26.69 12.40
C ALA A 173 14.51 -25.36 12.17
N THR A 174 13.83 -25.23 11.02
CA THR A 174 13.05 -24.03 10.68
C THR A 174 11.74 -23.94 11.45
N TYR A 175 10.95 -25.02 11.51
CA TYR A 175 9.55 -24.94 11.95
C TYR A 175 9.33 -25.28 13.42
N GLU A 176 10.18 -26.12 14.02
CA GLU A 176 10.03 -26.53 15.43
C GLU A 176 10.05 -25.35 16.42
N PRO A 177 10.97 -24.36 16.34
CA PRO A 177 10.97 -23.24 17.28
C PRO A 177 9.67 -22.43 17.21
N ILE A 178 9.14 -22.21 16.01
CA ILE A 178 7.87 -21.50 15.79
C ILE A 178 6.70 -22.32 16.34
N TYR A 179 6.67 -23.62 16.05
CA TYR A 179 5.65 -24.54 16.55
C TYR A 179 5.62 -24.59 18.08
N ARG A 180 6.78 -24.68 18.74
CA ARG A 180 6.90 -24.64 20.21
C ARG A 180 6.44 -23.30 20.78
N LYS A 181 6.85 -22.18 20.16
CA LYS A 181 6.39 -20.84 20.55
C LYS A 181 4.86 -20.71 20.44
N ALA A 182 4.27 -21.16 19.34
CA ALA A 182 2.83 -21.13 19.13
C ALA A 182 2.08 -21.97 20.18
N ASN A 183 2.61 -23.12 20.56
CA ASN A 183 2.07 -23.95 21.64
C ASN A 183 2.15 -23.25 23.01
N LYS A 184 3.29 -22.65 23.35
CA LYS A 184 3.42 -21.87 24.59
C LYS A 184 2.39 -20.74 24.65
N LEU A 185 2.13 -20.07 23.53
CA LEU A 185 1.10 -19.03 23.42
C LEU A 185 -0.32 -19.59 23.63
N LEU A 186 -0.62 -20.81 23.16
CA LEU A 186 -1.90 -21.49 23.46
C LEU A 186 -2.06 -21.73 24.96
N GLU A 187 -1.02 -22.23 25.62
CA GLU A 187 -1.05 -22.55 27.05
C GLU A 187 -1.34 -21.32 27.92
N ILE A 188 -0.80 -20.16 27.55
CA ILE A 188 -1.06 -18.89 28.23
C ILE A 188 -2.29 -18.14 27.68
N LYS A 189 -3.16 -18.82 26.92
CA LYS A 189 -4.43 -18.29 26.37
C LYS A 189 -4.29 -17.11 25.41
N LYS A 190 -3.11 -16.91 24.80
CA LYS A 190 -2.88 -15.93 23.72
C LYS A 190 -3.23 -16.56 22.36
N PHE A 191 -4.51 -16.85 22.16
CA PHE A 191 -5.04 -17.63 21.05
C PHE A 191 -4.85 -16.95 19.66
N ARG A 192 -5.12 -15.65 19.52
CA ARG A 192 -4.91 -14.88 18.27
C ARG A 192 -3.44 -14.83 17.92
N THR A 193 -2.59 -14.52 18.90
CA THR A 193 -1.14 -14.48 18.69
C THR A 193 -0.62 -15.86 18.28
N SER A 194 -1.08 -16.92 18.95
CA SER A 194 -0.76 -18.31 18.62
C SER A 194 -1.19 -18.70 17.20
N TYR A 195 -2.42 -18.34 16.80
CA TYR A 195 -2.94 -18.59 15.45
C TYR A 195 -1.99 -18.02 14.38
N TYR A 196 -1.52 -16.80 14.56
CA TYR A 196 -0.59 -16.16 13.62
C TYR A 196 0.80 -16.78 13.63
N GLU A 197 1.28 -17.33 14.75
CA GLU A 197 2.52 -18.11 14.76
C GLU A 197 2.36 -19.44 14.00
N PHE A 198 1.23 -20.14 14.15
CA PHE A 198 0.93 -21.32 13.34
C PHE A 198 0.73 -21.00 11.85
N ASP A 199 0.31 -19.79 11.49
CA ASP A 199 0.17 -19.37 10.09
C ASP A 199 1.51 -19.27 9.34
N LYS A 200 2.63 -19.14 10.08
CA LYS A 200 3.98 -19.03 9.51
C LYS A 200 4.58 -20.37 9.09
N ILE A 201 3.97 -21.50 9.46
CA ILE A 201 4.51 -22.84 9.20
C ILE A 201 3.55 -23.69 8.38
N PRO A 202 4.04 -24.72 7.66
CA PRO A 202 3.18 -25.60 6.88
C PRO A 202 2.14 -26.34 7.74
N LEU A 203 0.89 -26.41 7.26
CA LEU A 203 -0.22 -27.04 7.99
C LEU A 203 -0.04 -28.55 8.24
N ASN A 204 0.76 -29.21 7.42
CA ASN A 204 1.13 -30.63 7.57
C ASN A 204 2.28 -30.87 8.56
N TYR A 205 2.90 -29.81 9.08
CA TYR A 205 3.94 -29.94 10.10
C TYR A 205 3.31 -30.35 11.44
N LYS A 206 3.57 -31.60 11.87
CA LYS A 206 3.01 -32.18 13.10
C LYS A 206 1.48 -31.97 13.18
N LYS A 207 0.97 -31.41 14.28
CA LYS A 207 -0.45 -31.10 14.50
C LYS A 207 -0.77 -29.62 14.24
N CYS A 208 -0.02 -28.95 13.38
CA CYS A 208 -0.19 -27.51 13.13
C CYS A 208 -1.63 -27.16 12.71
N ARG A 209 -2.23 -27.92 11.78
CA ARG A 209 -3.61 -27.67 11.33
C ARG A 209 -4.62 -27.71 12.48
N GLU A 210 -4.57 -28.76 13.29
CA GLU A 210 -5.49 -28.94 14.43
C GLU A 210 -5.33 -27.81 15.45
N LYS A 211 -4.09 -27.49 15.81
CA LYS A 211 -3.78 -26.47 16.81
C LYS A 211 -4.07 -25.05 16.33
N LYS A 212 -3.87 -24.77 15.04
CA LYS A 212 -4.28 -23.51 14.42
C LYS A 212 -5.80 -23.34 14.45
N ASN A 213 -6.55 -24.39 14.12
CA ASN A 213 -8.01 -24.35 14.20
C ASN A 213 -8.50 -24.18 15.64
N LEU A 214 -7.87 -24.87 16.60
CA LEU A 214 -8.13 -24.67 18.02
C LEU A 214 -7.88 -23.21 18.44
N ALA A 215 -6.72 -22.65 18.08
CA ALA A 215 -6.38 -21.26 18.33
C ALA A 215 -7.43 -20.30 17.76
N GLN A 216 -7.88 -20.55 16.52
CA GLN A 216 -8.91 -19.74 15.88
C GLN A 216 -10.25 -19.81 16.63
N ASN A 217 -10.69 -21.01 16.98
CA ASN A 217 -11.97 -21.23 17.64
C ASN A 217 -12.03 -20.56 19.02
N GLU A 218 -10.96 -20.71 19.81
CA GLU A 218 -10.86 -20.08 21.14
C GLU A 218 -10.74 -18.55 21.05
N ALA A 219 -9.99 -18.05 20.05
CA ALA A 219 -9.85 -16.64 19.75
C ALA A 219 -11.12 -15.98 19.17
N MET A 220 -12.06 -16.79 18.68
CA MET A 220 -13.26 -16.29 18.02
C MET A 220 -14.09 -15.47 19.00
N TYR A 221 -14.44 -14.27 18.58
CA TYR A 221 -15.16 -13.27 19.34
C TYR A 221 -16.46 -12.94 18.62
N SER A 222 -17.55 -13.40 19.21
CA SER A 222 -18.88 -13.22 18.65
C SER A 222 -19.52 -11.94 19.15
N ILE A 223 -19.99 -11.09 18.24
CA ILE A 223 -20.61 -9.81 18.56
C ILE A 223 -22.07 -9.84 18.12
N ALA A 224 -22.97 -9.62 19.07
CA ALA A 224 -24.38 -9.39 18.82
C ALA A 224 -24.62 -7.91 18.49
N ILE A 225 -25.39 -7.62 17.44
CA ILE A 225 -25.76 -6.25 17.07
C ILE A 225 -27.20 -6.00 17.47
N LEU A 226 -27.42 -5.04 18.37
CA LEU A 226 -28.76 -4.58 18.75
C LEU A 226 -29.30 -3.54 17.75
N LYS A 227 -30.60 -3.30 17.83
CA LYS A 227 -31.23 -2.19 17.13
C LYS A 227 -30.59 -0.88 17.61
N PHE A 228 -30.14 -0.06 16.67
CA PHE A 228 -29.60 1.26 16.99
C PHE A 228 -30.73 2.24 17.24
N GLU A 229 -30.53 3.11 18.22
CA GLU A 229 -31.50 4.12 18.60
C GLU A 229 -31.32 5.40 17.78
N ASN A 230 -32.39 6.19 17.69
CA ASN A 230 -32.37 7.49 17.04
C ASN A 230 -33.00 8.52 17.98
N HIS A 231 -32.18 9.47 18.42
CA HIS A 231 -32.62 10.57 19.29
C HIS A 231 -32.79 11.88 18.51
N THR A 232 -32.88 11.79 17.17
CA THR A 232 -33.05 12.92 16.25
C THR A 232 -34.37 12.83 15.50
N THR A 233 -34.71 13.87 14.74
CA THR A 233 -35.90 13.90 13.87
C THR A 233 -35.70 13.21 12.51
N SER A 234 -34.46 12.88 12.14
CA SER A 234 -34.10 12.29 10.85
C SER A 234 -34.32 10.78 10.86
N THR A 235 -35.41 10.29 10.26
CA THR A 235 -35.78 8.86 10.29
C THR A 235 -34.91 7.99 9.38
N GLY A 236 -34.51 6.80 9.83
CA GLY A 236 -33.89 5.76 9.01
C GLY A 236 -32.36 5.87 8.82
N LEU A 237 -31.74 6.95 9.31
CA LEU A 237 -30.29 7.11 9.27
C LEU A 237 -29.59 6.12 10.22
N GLU A 238 -30.18 5.82 11.37
CA GLU A 238 -29.69 4.82 12.33
C GLU A 238 -29.65 3.41 11.72
N ASN A 239 -30.69 3.04 10.96
CA ASN A 239 -30.75 1.75 10.25
C ASN A 239 -29.72 1.68 9.12
N SER A 240 -29.50 2.80 8.43
CA SER A 240 -28.46 2.92 7.40
C SER A 240 -27.07 2.75 7.98
N ILE A 241 -26.78 3.41 9.11
CA ILE A 241 -25.51 3.27 9.84
C ILE A 241 -25.32 1.82 10.32
N SER A 242 -26.34 1.23 10.94
CA SER A 242 -26.32 -0.14 11.45
C SER A 242 -26.03 -1.15 10.33
N SER A 243 -26.75 -1.07 9.21
CA SER A 243 -26.58 -2.00 8.09
C SER A 243 -25.22 -1.87 7.45
N GLN A 244 -24.73 -0.64 7.23
CA GLN A 244 -23.38 -0.43 6.70
C GLN A 244 -22.27 -0.94 7.63
N ILE A 245 -22.46 -0.87 8.96
CA ILE A 245 -21.50 -1.47 9.91
C ILE A 245 -21.52 -2.99 9.80
N VAL A 246 -22.71 -3.61 9.77
CA VAL A 246 -22.84 -5.07 9.60
C VAL A 246 -22.15 -5.52 8.31
N ASP A 247 -22.47 -4.88 7.19
CA ASP A 247 -21.92 -5.21 5.88
C ASP A 247 -20.39 -5.07 5.86
N LYS A 248 -19.86 -3.98 6.45
CA LYS A 248 -18.41 -3.76 6.52
C LYS A 248 -17.71 -4.74 7.44
N LEU A 249 -18.28 -5.09 8.59
CA LEU A 249 -17.70 -6.09 9.50
C LEU A 249 -17.64 -7.48 8.86
N ILE A 250 -18.68 -7.87 8.13
CA ILE A 250 -18.69 -9.11 7.34
C ILE A 250 -17.64 -9.03 6.22
N SER A 251 -17.53 -7.89 5.53
CA SER A 251 -16.60 -7.72 4.40
C SER A 251 -15.12 -7.72 4.79
N ILE A 252 -14.76 -7.37 6.03
CA ILE A 252 -13.36 -7.36 6.48
C ILE A 252 -12.75 -8.77 6.56
N ASN A 253 -13.58 -9.82 6.62
CA ASN A 253 -13.15 -11.22 6.71
C ASN A 253 -12.14 -11.46 7.85
N ASN A 254 -12.42 -10.91 9.03
CA ASN A 254 -11.59 -11.14 10.22
C ASN A 254 -11.82 -12.58 10.74
N PRO A 255 -10.77 -13.42 10.84
CA PRO A 255 -10.92 -14.84 11.22
C PRO A 255 -11.37 -15.04 12.66
N PHE A 256 -11.35 -14.00 13.49
CA PHE A 256 -11.72 -14.02 14.90
C PHE A 256 -13.02 -13.28 15.19
N LEU A 257 -13.74 -12.78 14.17
CA LEU A 257 -14.97 -12.03 14.39
C LEU A 257 -16.18 -12.79 13.82
N LYS A 258 -17.17 -13.03 14.67
CA LYS A 258 -18.45 -13.62 14.25
C LYS A 258 -19.60 -12.67 14.57
N ILE A 259 -20.26 -12.16 13.54
CA ILE A 259 -21.40 -11.26 13.72
C ILE A 259 -22.68 -12.06 13.87
N VAL A 260 -23.48 -11.71 14.89
CA VAL A 260 -24.82 -12.25 15.11
C VAL A 260 -25.80 -11.09 15.05
N ASP A 261 -26.56 -11.01 13.96
CA ASP A 261 -27.58 -9.98 13.79
C ASP A 261 -28.81 -10.29 14.64
N ARG A 262 -29.11 -9.43 15.63
CA ARG A 262 -30.26 -9.58 16.53
C ARG A 262 -31.33 -8.53 16.32
N ARG A 263 -31.25 -7.72 15.24
CA ARG A 263 -32.16 -6.60 14.96
C ARG A 263 -33.63 -7.03 14.79
N LEU A 264 -33.90 -8.33 14.61
CA LEU A 264 -35.23 -8.94 14.42
C LEU A 264 -35.64 -9.93 15.51
N THR A 265 -34.85 -10.12 16.58
CA THR A 265 -35.04 -11.20 17.58
C THR A 265 -35.83 -10.76 18.84
N ASN A 266 -36.60 -9.68 18.74
CA ASN A 266 -37.24 -8.97 19.88
C ASN A 266 -38.12 -9.85 20.78
N THR A 267 -38.64 -10.97 20.28
CA THR A 267 -39.44 -11.91 21.08
C THR A 267 -38.60 -12.67 22.12
N ILE A 268 -37.32 -12.96 21.86
CA ILE A 268 -36.49 -13.79 22.76
C ILE A 268 -35.76 -12.95 23.82
N ILE A 269 -35.37 -11.72 23.44
CA ILE A 269 -34.60 -10.82 24.31
C ILE A 269 -35.52 -10.18 25.37
N ASN A 270 -36.75 -9.83 25.01
CA ASN A 270 -37.69 -9.17 25.94
C ASN A 270 -38.09 -10.09 27.10
N GLU A 271 -38.31 -11.39 26.87
CA GLU A 271 -38.62 -12.37 27.93
C GLU A 271 -37.49 -12.53 28.96
N GLN A 272 -36.23 -12.39 28.53
CA GLN A 272 -35.08 -12.57 29.43
C GLN A 272 -34.63 -11.27 30.12
N ILE A 273 -34.75 -10.10 29.46
CA ILE A 273 -34.52 -8.79 30.11
C ILE A 273 -35.57 -8.54 31.20
N LEU A 274 -36.83 -8.95 30.99
CA LEU A 274 -37.89 -8.92 32.03
C LEU A 274 -37.58 -9.84 33.22
N GLY A 275 -36.85 -10.94 32.99
CA GLY A 275 -36.32 -11.79 34.06
C GLY A 275 -35.16 -11.16 34.85
N MET A 276 -34.36 -10.30 34.21
CA MET A 276 -33.22 -9.59 34.84
C MET A 276 -33.63 -8.31 35.59
N SER A 277 -34.77 -7.70 35.25
CA SER A 277 -35.28 -6.47 35.90
C SER A 277 -36.01 -6.71 37.22
N GLY A 278 -36.05 -7.95 37.72
CA GLY A 278 -36.57 -8.29 39.05
C GLY A 278 -38.09 -8.29 39.20
N GLN A 279 -38.86 -8.27 38.11
CA GLN A 279 -40.33 -8.25 38.15
C GLN A 279 -41.01 -9.63 37.99
N VAL A 280 -40.26 -10.73 38.03
CA VAL A 280 -40.82 -12.09 37.92
C VAL A 280 -40.47 -12.92 39.15
N LYS A 281 -41.49 -13.51 39.79
CA LYS A 281 -41.40 -14.31 41.01
C LYS A 281 -40.38 -15.45 40.89
N GLU A 282 -39.68 -15.69 41.98
CA GLU A 282 -38.76 -16.80 42.24
C GLU A 282 -39.31 -18.15 41.74
N LYS A 283 -38.84 -18.58 40.57
CA LYS A 283 -38.53 -19.97 40.18
C LYS A 283 -38.46 -20.09 38.65
N THR A 284 -37.47 -19.42 38.08
CA THR A 284 -36.90 -19.86 36.80
C THR A 284 -35.41 -19.60 36.91
N ASN A 285 -34.68 -20.61 37.39
CA ASN A 285 -33.26 -20.77 37.08
C ASN A 285 -33.16 -21.04 35.57
N ALA A 286 -33.47 -20.03 34.76
CA ALA A 286 -33.16 -20.04 33.35
C ALA A 286 -31.64 -19.95 33.25
N LYS A 287 -31.02 -21.03 32.78
CA LYS A 287 -29.63 -21.02 32.33
C LYS A 287 -29.49 -19.97 31.22
N ALA A 288 -29.23 -18.73 31.63
CA ALA A 288 -29.09 -17.56 30.76
C ALA A 288 -27.85 -17.64 29.83
N GLY A 289 -27.01 -18.68 29.97
CA GLY A 289 -25.80 -18.88 29.17
C GLY A 289 -25.96 -19.69 27.88
N GLU A 290 -27.06 -20.41 27.67
CA GLU A 290 -27.16 -21.39 26.56
C GLU A 290 -27.82 -20.86 25.27
N LEU A 291 -28.41 -19.66 25.26
CA LEU A 291 -29.13 -19.11 24.08
C LEU A 291 -28.45 -17.91 23.40
N ILE A 292 -27.29 -17.45 23.91
CA ILE A 292 -26.63 -16.22 23.44
C ILE A 292 -25.14 -16.47 23.18
N GLY A 293 -24.80 -17.20 22.12
CA GLY A 293 -23.40 -17.43 21.72
C GLY A 293 -22.61 -16.19 21.28
N ALA A 294 -22.97 -14.99 21.73
CA ALA A 294 -22.25 -13.72 21.55
C ALA A 294 -21.47 -13.38 22.83
N LYS A 295 -20.18 -13.05 22.72
CA LYS A 295 -19.32 -12.61 23.83
C LYS A 295 -19.44 -11.11 24.13
N ALA A 296 -19.94 -10.33 23.17
CA ALA A 296 -20.20 -8.90 23.35
C ALA A 296 -21.44 -8.42 22.59
N VAL A 297 -21.95 -7.27 23.01
CA VAL A 297 -23.09 -6.57 22.42
C VAL A 297 -22.64 -5.22 21.89
N LEU A 298 -22.90 -4.97 20.61
CA LEU A 298 -22.76 -3.67 19.97
C LEU A 298 -24.10 -2.95 19.97
N SER A 299 -24.13 -1.78 20.60
CA SER A 299 -25.25 -0.84 20.54
C SER A 299 -24.77 0.54 20.10
N GLY A 300 -25.65 1.33 19.50
CA GLY A 300 -25.34 2.69 19.12
C GLY A 300 -26.59 3.55 19.02
N ASN A 301 -26.40 4.85 19.11
CA ASN A 301 -27.46 5.83 18.99
C ASN A 301 -27.02 7.02 18.14
N LEU A 302 -27.93 7.44 17.26
CA LEU A 302 -27.81 8.70 16.55
C LEU A 302 -28.16 9.83 17.51
N ALA A 303 -27.14 10.52 18.02
CA ALA A 303 -27.27 11.55 19.04
C ALA A 303 -27.67 12.90 18.42
N THR A 304 -27.07 13.27 17.28
CA THR A 304 -27.37 14.54 16.60
C THR A 304 -27.35 14.38 15.08
N CYS A 305 -28.24 15.10 14.41
CA CYS A 305 -28.27 15.22 12.95
C CYS A 305 -28.79 16.61 12.60
N ASN A 306 -27.88 17.53 12.28
CA ASN A 306 -28.21 18.89 11.90
C ASN A 306 -27.92 19.08 10.41
N GLN A 307 -28.92 19.53 9.67
CA GLN A 307 -28.78 19.84 8.24
C GLN A 307 -29.12 21.31 8.02
N THR A 308 -28.14 22.06 7.52
CA THR A 308 -28.30 23.49 7.23
C THR A 308 -28.13 23.73 5.75
N GLN A 309 -29.15 24.32 5.13
CA GLN A 309 -29.14 24.69 3.72
C GLN A 309 -29.24 26.20 3.56
N ILE A 310 -28.22 26.79 2.94
CA ILE A 310 -28.24 28.16 2.44
C ILE A 310 -28.56 28.07 0.94
N PRO A 311 -29.79 28.44 0.51
CA PRO A 311 -30.21 28.31 -0.88
C PRO A 311 -29.34 29.17 -1.80
N LEU A 312 -29.35 28.83 -3.09
CA LEU A 312 -28.58 29.56 -4.08
C LEU A 312 -29.12 30.99 -4.24
N GLU A 313 -28.34 31.96 -3.82
CA GLU A 313 -28.62 33.38 -3.97
C GLU A 313 -27.94 33.91 -5.25
N LYS A 314 -28.70 34.64 -6.08
CA LYS A 314 -28.19 35.31 -7.28
C LYS A 314 -28.03 36.80 -7.00
N ILE A 315 -26.78 37.27 -7.02
CA ILE A 315 -26.43 38.67 -6.82
C ILE A 315 -26.00 39.27 -8.16
N PHE A 316 -26.72 40.30 -8.61
CA PHE A 316 -26.34 41.01 -9.82
C PHE A 316 -25.09 41.87 -9.58
N LYS A 317 -24.11 41.74 -10.47
CA LYS A 317 -22.93 42.59 -10.53
C LYS A 317 -22.81 43.26 -11.88
N LYS A 318 -22.31 44.49 -11.86
CA LYS A 318 -22.03 45.29 -13.04
C LYS A 318 -20.62 44.96 -13.55
N GLY A 319 -20.44 45.08 -14.85
CA GLY A 319 -19.15 44.91 -15.50
C GLY A 319 -19.21 45.39 -16.94
N TRP A 320 -18.12 45.13 -17.66
CA TRP A 320 -17.94 45.60 -19.03
C TRP A 320 -17.53 44.46 -19.94
N PHE A 321 -18.09 44.38 -21.14
CA PHE A 321 -17.74 43.39 -22.14
C PHE A 321 -16.90 44.03 -23.24
N ARG A 322 -15.72 43.47 -23.50
CA ARG A 322 -14.78 43.97 -24.50
C ARG A 322 -15.03 43.35 -25.87
N THR A 323 -15.39 44.19 -26.83
CA THR A 323 -15.51 43.83 -28.25
C THR A 323 -14.32 44.42 -29.02
N ILE A 324 -13.63 43.59 -29.80
CA ILE A 324 -12.51 44.01 -30.65
C ILE A 324 -12.98 43.90 -32.10
N LYS A 325 -13.00 45.01 -32.83
CA LYS A 325 -13.29 45.07 -34.27
C LYS A 325 -11.98 45.28 -35.01
N THR A 326 -11.71 44.47 -36.04
CA THR A 326 -10.58 44.68 -36.93
C THR A 326 -10.97 45.69 -37.99
N ILE A 327 -10.26 46.81 -38.04
CA ILE A 327 -10.38 47.84 -39.07
C ILE A 327 -9.20 47.65 -40.01
N TYR A 328 -9.46 47.60 -41.32
CA TYR A 328 -8.42 47.63 -42.33
C TYR A 328 -8.19 49.09 -42.72
N ASN A 329 -6.97 49.57 -42.47
CA ASN A 329 -6.56 50.89 -42.91
C ASN A 329 -6.32 50.89 -44.43
N GLU A 330 -6.32 52.07 -45.06
CA GLU A 330 -6.15 52.24 -46.51
C GLU A 330 -4.84 51.61 -47.05
N ASP A 331 -3.84 51.42 -46.19
CA ASP A 331 -2.55 50.77 -46.44
C ASP A 331 -2.58 49.22 -46.31
N LYS A 332 -3.77 48.61 -46.16
CA LYS A 332 -4.00 47.18 -45.89
C LYS A 332 -3.43 46.68 -44.55
N THR A 333 -3.02 47.58 -43.65
CA THR A 333 -2.61 47.20 -42.29
C THR A 333 -3.83 46.99 -41.38
N LYS A 334 -3.70 46.07 -40.41
CA LYS A 334 -4.78 45.75 -39.46
C LYS A 334 -4.68 46.66 -38.23
N SER A 335 -5.69 47.49 -38.01
CA SER A 335 -5.92 48.22 -36.76
C SER A 335 -7.02 47.54 -35.94
N TYR A 336 -6.98 47.69 -34.62
CA TYR A 336 -7.95 47.09 -33.70
C TYR A 336 -8.69 48.18 -32.93
N ASP A 337 -9.99 48.31 -33.17
CA ASP A 337 -10.86 49.16 -32.37
C ASP A 337 -11.45 48.36 -31.20
N THR A 338 -11.15 48.79 -29.98
CA THR A 338 -11.59 48.12 -28.75
C THR A 338 -12.70 48.93 -28.11
N THR A 339 -13.90 48.36 -28.10
CA THR A 339 -15.09 48.96 -27.50
C THR A 339 -15.51 48.18 -26.25
N PHE A 340 -16.04 48.89 -25.26
CA PHE A 340 -16.55 48.30 -24.02
C PHE A 340 -18.04 48.56 -23.86
N GLU A 341 -18.80 47.49 -23.70
CA GLU A 341 -20.25 47.54 -23.54
C GLU A 341 -20.64 47.27 -22.07
N LYS A 342 -21.63 48.00 -21.56
CA LYS A 342 -22.12 47.81 -20.19
C LYS A 342 -22.91 46.53 -20.09
N ILE A 343 -22.46 45.62 -19.23
CA ILE A 343 -23.13 44.35 -18.99
C ILE A 343 -23.43 44.12 -17.51
N LYS A 344 -24.30 43.15 -17.27
CA LYS A 344 -24.53 42.56 -15.95
C LYS A 344 -24.12 41.10 -16.00
N TYR A 345 -23.54 40.61 -14.92
CA TYR A 345 -23.31 39.19 -14.69
C TYR A 345 -23.78 38.84 -13.27
N ASN A 346 -24.01 37.56 -13.02
CA ASN A 346 -24.50 37.09 -11.74
C ASN A 346 -23.34 36.52 -10.93
N ILE A 347 -23.25 36.87 -9.66
CA ILE A 347 -22.54 36.08 -8.65
C ILE A 347 -23.54 35.17 -7.99
N ILE A 348 -23.27 33.87 -8.03
CA ILE A 348 -24.10 32.84 -7.40
C ILE A 348 -23.35 32.30 -6.21
N LYS A 349 -24.00 32.32 -5.04
CA LYS A 349 -23.46 31.77 -3.80
C LYS A 349 -24.48 30.90 -3.10
N GLY A 350 -24.03 29.88 -2.39
CA GLY A 350 -24.86 29.02 -1.55
C GLY A 350 -24.03 27.95 -0.88
N SER A 351 -24.57 27.32 0.15
CA SER A 351 -23.84 26.28 0.87
C SER A 351 -24.78 25.32 1.58
N ASN A 352 -24.40 24.06 1.61
CA ASN A 352 -25.05 23.03 2.41
C ASN A 352 -24.05 22.54 3.46
N ASN A 353 -24.52 22.34 4.69
CA ASN A 353 -23.74 21.77 5.79
C ASN A 353 -24.54 20.65 6.44
N VAL A 354 -23.87 19.56 6.77
CA VAL A 354 -24.44 18.46 7.55
C VAL A 354 -23.50 18.13 8.69
N GLU A 355 -24.07 17.95 9.88
CA GLU A 355 -23.36 17.57 11.10
C GLU A 355 -24.07 16.37 11.72
N ILE A 356 -23.32 15.30 11.99
CA ILE A 356 -23.83 14.08 12.58
C ILE A 356 -22.96 13.69 13.77
N GLY A 357 -23.63 13.45 14.91
CA GLY A 357 -23.06 12.85 16.10
C GLY A 357 -23.62 11.46 16.29
N PHE A 358 -22.76 10.45 16.28
CA PHE A 358 -23.12 9.05 16.48
C PHE A 358 -22.32 8.46 17.64
N ASN A 359 -23.01 7.94 18.64
CA ASN A 359 -22.37 7.28 19.77
C ASN A 359 -22.56 5.76 19.65
N PHE A 360 -21.52 5.01 19.99
CA PHE A 360 -21.57 3.55 20.02
C PHE A 360 -20.81 3.01 21.21
N GLN A 361 -21.22 1.83 21.64
CA GLN A 361 -20.59 1.09 22.72
C GLN A 361 -20.57 -0.41 22.42
N LEU A 362 -19.49 -1.06 22.85
CA LEU A 362 -19.33 -2.51 22.87
C LEU A 362 -19.29 -2.94 24.33
N THR A 363 -20.21 -3.82 24.74
CA THR A 363 -20.36 -4.26 26.13
C THR A 363 -20.18 -5.77 26.22
N SER A 364 -19.40 -6.23 27.20
CA SER A 364 -19.23 -7.67 27.50
C SER A 364 -20.54 -8.28 27.96
N THR A 365 -20.94 -9.41 27.38
CA THR A 365 -22.15 -10.14 27.84
C THR A 365 -21.93 -10.86 29.15
N GLU A 366 -20.69 -11.18 29.49
CA GLU A 366 -20.34 -11.94 30.69
C GLU A 366 -20.24 -11.04 31.93
N SER A 367 -19.55 -9.92 31.82
CA SER A 367 -19.30 -9.00 32.94
C SER A 367 -20.22 -7.77 32.95
N GLY A 368 -20.87 -7.45 31.83
CA GLY A 368 -21.58 -6.18 31.66
C GLY A 368 -20.65 -4.96 31.50
N GLU A 369 -19.33 -5.18 31.43
CA GLU A 369 -18.34 -4.11 31.30
C GLU A 369 -18.37 -3.45 29.91
N ILE A 370 -18.19 -2.14 29.88
CA ILE A 370 -18.04 -1.37 28.63
C ILE A 370 -16.61 -1.56 28.12
N LEU A 371 -16.46 -2.35 27.06
CA LEU A 371 -15.17 -2.65 26.42
C LEU A 371 -14.70 -1.49 25.54
N ILE A 372 -15.64 -0.87 24.81
CA ILE A 372 -15.39 0.30 23.96
C ILE A 372 -16.60 1.23 24.10
N SER A 373 -16.38 2.54 24.23
CA SER A 373 -17.43 3.54 24.10
C SER A 373 -16.88 4.81 23.47
N LYS A 374 -17.59 5.37 22.47
CA LYS A 374 -17.13 6.57 21.78
C LYS A 374 -18.25 7.32 21.08
N LEU A 375 -18.25 8.64 21.28
CA LEU A 375 -19.00 9.61 20.48
C LEU A 375 -18.17 10.05 19.26
N ILE A 376 -18.70 9.85 18.07
CA ILE A 376 -18.12 10.27 16.80
C ILE A 376 -18.92 11.45 16.25
N ASN A 377 -18.30 12.62 16.24
CA ASN A 377 -18.87 13.82 15.64
C ASN A 377 -18.17 14.10 14.30
N LYS A 378 -18.96 14.27 13.24
CA LYS A 378 -18.48 14.60 11.89
C LYS A 378 -19.34 15.69 11.27
N SER A 379 -18.68 16.62 10.60
CA SER A 379 -19.35 17.66 9.82
C SER A 379 -18.79 17.68 8.40
N LYS A 380 -19.65 18.04 7.44
CA LYS A 380 -19.24 18.25 6.06
C LYS A 380 -20.04 19.40 5.46
N LYS A 381 -19.31 20.38 4.94
CA LYS A 381 -19.84 21.54 4.24
C LYS A 381 -19.44 21.47 2.76
N ASP A 382 -20.38 21.79 1.89
CA ASP A 382 -20.10 22.12 0.50
C ASP A 382 -20.62 23.52 0.19
N GLU A 383 -19.85 24.29 -0.55
CA GLU A 383 -20.20 25.66 -0.89
C GLU A 383 -19.86 25.96 -2.36
N VAL A 384 -20.67 26.82 -2.95
CA VAL A 384 -20.45 27.34 -4.30
C VAL A 384 -20.36 28.86 -4.23
N TYR A 385 -19.39 29.40 -4.96
CA TYR A 385 -19.20 30.83 -5.15
C TYR A 385 -18.61 31.06 -6.54
N TYR A 386 -19.47 31.43 -7.49
CA TYR A 386 -19.07 31.53 -8.90
C TYR A 386 -19.77 32.66 -9.64
N ALA A 387 -19.18 33.08 -10.75
CA ALA A 387 -19.75 34.05 -11.67
C ALA A 387 -20.43 33.34 -12.85
N GLN A 388 -21.58 33.88 -13.30
CA GLN A 388 -22.33 33.39 -14.45
C GLN A 388 -22.73 34.53 -15.37
N SER A 389 -22.51 34.35 -16.67
CA SER A 389 -22.91 35.26 -17.74
C SER A 389 -23.16 34.46 -19.01
N ASN A 390 -24.01 34.98 -19.89
CA ASN A 390 -24.26 34.40 -21.22
C ASN A 390 -23.18 34.80 -22.24
N LEU A 391 -22.25 35.68 -21.84
CA LEU A 391 -21.18 36.20 -22.68
C LEU A 391 -19.84 35.52 -22.36
N ASP A 392 -18.89 35.57 -23.32
CA ASP A 392 -17.54 35.02 -23.12
C ASP A 392 -16.82 35.75 -21.97
N TYR A 393 -16.68 35.06 -20.84
CA TYR A 393 -16.11 35.61 -19.61
C TYR A 393 -14.69 36.17 -19.79
N ARG A 394 -13.92 35.66 -20.76
CA ARG A 394 -12.57 36.13 -21.03
C ARG A 394 -12.56 37.60 -21.45
N LYS A 395 -13.65 38.07 -22.05
CA LYS A 395 -13.88 39.44 -22.48
C LYS A 395 -14.62 40.30 -21.45
N ILE A 396 -15.01 39.73 -20.32
CA ILE A 396 -15.69 40.45 -19.22
C ILE A 396 -14.66 41.08 -18.29
N PHE A 397 -14.78 42.37 -18.02
CA PHE A 397 -13.93 43.12 -17.13
C PHE A 397 -14.72 43.63 -15.91
N PRO A 398 -14.14 43.59 -14.69
CA PRO A 398 -14.76 44.18 -13.52
C PRO A 398 -14.83 45.70 -13.66
N GLY A 399 -15.84 46.32 -13.07
CA GLY A 399 -16.05 47.75 -13.12
C GLY A 399 -17.47 48.11 -12.66
N ASN A 400 -17.74 49.39 -12.54
CA ASN A 400 -19.06 49.88 -12.16
C ASN A 400 -19.55 50.91 -13.18
N TRP A 401 -20.87 51.06 -13.24
CA TRP A 401 -21.53 52.09 -14.04
C TRP A 401 -22.82 52.53 -13.37
N ILE A 402 -23.24 53.78 -13.55
CA ILE A 402 -24.45 54.31 -12.90
C ILE A 402 -25.70 53.92 -13.71
N TRP A 403 -25.78 54.38 -14.96
CA TRP A 403 -26.90 54.12 -15.86
C TRP A 403 -26.49 53.16 -16.97
N GLN A 404 -27.39 52.27 -17.40
CA GLN A 404 -27.07 51.30 -18.46
C GLN A 404 -27.05 51.95 -19.86
N ASN A 405 -27.94 52.92 -20.08
CA ASN A 405 -28.19 53.50 -21.41
C ASN A 405 -27.62 54.92 -21.58
N ARG A 406 -26.95 55.47 -20.56
CA ARG A 406 -26.35 56.82 -20.58
C ARG A 406 -24.92 56.76 -20.07
N LYS A 407 -24.05 57.61 -20.58
CA LYS A 407 -22.68 57.76 -20.05
C LYS A 407 -22.74 58.58 -18.76
N SER A 408 -21.97 58.19 -17.76
CA SER A 408 -21.69 58.97 -16.55
C SER A 408 -20.19 59.22 -16.43
N SER A 409 -19.80 60.32 -15.79
CA SER A 409 -18.40 60.57 -15.40
C SER A 409 -17.89 59.52 -14.40
N ASP A 410 -18.78 58.92 -13.62
CA ASP A 410 -18.43 57.99 -12.55
C ASP A 410 -18.38 56.52 -13.03
N ASP A 411 -18.63 56.29 -14.31
CA ASP A 411 -18.51 54.98 -14.93
C ASP A 411 -17.02 54.61 -15.03
N TYR A 412 -16.63 53.44 -14.52
CA TYR A 412 -15.23 53.00 -14.61
C TYR A 412 -15.11 51.52 -14.95
N ILE A 413 -14.04 51.21 -15.69
CA ILE A 413 -13.56 49.86 -15.96
C ILE A 413 -12.32 49.66 -15.09
N SER A 414 -12.28 48.59 -14.31
CA SER A 414 -11.09 48.29 -13.52
C SER A 414 -9.92 47.90 -14.42
N SER A 415 -8.82 48.63 -14.30
CA SER A 415 -7.54 48.34 -14.95
C SER A 415 -6.70 47.32 -14.16
N SER A 416 -7.18 46.90 -12.98
CA SER A 416 -6.47 45.97 -12.10
C SER A 416 -6.43 44.56 -12.70
N LYS A 417 -5.21 44.12 -13.07
CA LYS A 417 -4.96 42.74 -13.50
C LYS A 417 -5.36 41.73 -12.43
N SER A 418 -5.24 42.09 -11.14
CA SER A 418 -5.62 41.23 -10.02
C SER A 418 -7.12 41.00 -9.97
N GLU A 419 -7.92 42.08 -10.06
CA GLU A 419 -9.39 41.99 -10.05
C GLU A 419 -9.92 41.22 -11.26
N LYS A 420 -9.34 41.43 -12.44
CA LYS A 420 -9.69 40.66 -13.64
C LYS A 420 -9.42 39.16 -13.44
N ARG A 421 -8.25 38.78 -12.91
CA ARG A 421 -7.94 37.38 -12.60
C ARG A 421 -8.86 36.80 -11.53
N ALA A 422 -9.21 37.58 -10.51
CA ALA A 422 -10.14 37.14 -9.47
C ALA A 422 -11.52 36.85 -10.07
N LEU A 423 -12.03 37.73 -10.93
CA LEU A 423 -13.28 37.52 -11.65
C LEU A 423 -13.23 36.31 -12.59
N ASP A 424 -12.15 36.15 -13.35
CA ASP A 424 -11.96 34.99 -14.23
C ASP A 424 -11.94 33.67 -13.45
N ARG A 425 -11.34 33.67 -12.25
CA ARG A 425 -11.39 32.53 -11.34
C ARG A 425 -12.82 32.21 -10.92
N LEU A 426 -13.65 33.22 -10.61
CA LEU A 426 -15.06 33.01 -10.28
C LEU A 426 -15.86 32.40 -11.42
N PHE A 427 -15.59 32.76 -12.68
CA PHE A 427 -16.26 32.13 -13.82
C PHE A 427 -15.88 30.65 -14.02
N ARG A 428 -14.70 30.25 -13.51
CA ARG A 428 -14.18 28.88 -13.57
C ARG A 428 -14.46 28.06 -12.31
N SER A 429 -14.97 28.69 -11.24
CA SER A 429 -15.30 28.02 -9.98
C SER A 429 -16.34 26.91 -10.17
N LYS A 430 -16.30 25.93 -9.26
CA LYS A 430 -17.31 24.85 -9.16
C LYS A 430 -18.71 25.45 -9.06
N LYS A 431 -19.63 24.93 -9.86
CA LYS A 431 -21.04 25.38 -9.94
C LYS A 431 -22.03 24.44 -9.27
N ASN A 432 -21.65 23.17 -9.13
CA ASN A 432 -22.52 22.13 -8.57
C ASN A 432 -22.41 22.16 -7.05
N LEU A 433 -23.54 22.29 -6.37
CA LEU A 433 -23.64 22.18 -4.91
C LEU A 433 -24.13 20.77 -4.56
N LEU A 434 -23.42 20.05 -3.71
CA LEU A 434 -23.82 18.72 -3.24
C LEU A 434 -25.08 18.84 -2.38
N SER A 435 -26.03 17.89 -2.52
CA SER A 435 -27.23 17.86 -1.68
C SER A 435 -26.89 17.47 -0.24
N THR A 436 -27.79 17.81 0.70
CA THR A 436 -27.67 17.36 2.09
C THR A 436 -27.63 15.84 2.20
N ASP A 437 -28.37 15.10 1.36
CA ASP A 437 -28.31 13.63 1.32
C ASP A 437 -26.93 13.11 0.88
N GLN A 438 -26.31 13.73 -0.13
CA GLN A 438 -24.96 13.36 -0.57
C GLN A 438 -23.92 13.64 0.52
N LEU A 439 -24.06 14.75 1.25
CA LEU A 439 -23.21 15.07 2.39
C LEU A 439 -23.44 14.10 3.56
N THR A 440 -24.69 13.76 3.84
CA THR A 440 -25.10 12.79 4.87
C THR A 440 -24.51 11.42 4.59
N ASN A 441 -24.69 10.89 3.39
CA ASN A 441 -24.13 9.59 3.00
C ASN A 441 -22.61 9.55 3.10
N ASN A 442 -21.92 10.64 2.76
CA ASN A 442 -20.48 10.75 2.93
C ASN A 442 -20.07 10.68 4.41
N ILE A 443 -20.79 11.37 5.30
CA ILE A 443 -20.52 11.35 6.74
C ILE A 443 -20.82 9.97 7.32
N ILE A 444 -21.95 9.36 6.98
CA ILE A 444 -22.31 7.99 7.40
C ILE A 444 -21.21 7.01 6.99
N ASN A 445 -20.69 7.09 5.76
CA ASN A 445 -19.58 6.26 5.32
C ASN A 445 -18.32 6.44 6.19
N GLN A 446 -18.02 7.67 6.62
CA GLN A 446 -16.88 7.95 7.50
C GLN A 446 -17.10 7.42 8.92
N ILE A 447 -18.29 7.62 9.49
CA ILE A 447 -18.66 7.12 10.82
C ILE A 447 -18.59 5.60 10.83
N THR A 448 -19.24 4.94 9.88
CA THR A 448 -19.29 3.48 9.78
C THR A 448 -17.90 2.89 9.61
N ASN A 449 -17.02 3.50 8.79
CA ASN A 449 -15.60 3.10 8.69
C ASN A 449 -14.89 3.18 10.05
N GLN A 450 -15.06 4.29 10.76
CA GLN A 450 -14.39 4.52 12.03
C GLN A 450 -14.89 3.58 13.15
N VAL A 451 -16.18 3.26 13.18
CA VAL A 451 -16.75 2.25 14.10
C VAL A 451 -16.22 0.87 13.76
N THR A 452 -16.30 0.48 12.49
CA THR A 452 -15.87 -0.85 12.01
C THR A 452 -14.39 -1.09 12.31
N GLN A 453 -13.52 -0.09 12.08
CA GLN A 453 -12.10 -0.19 12.40
C GLN A 453 -11.85 -0.38 13.90
N GLN A 454 -12.57 0.32 14.77
CA GLN A 454 -12.42 0.15 16.22
C GLN A 454 -12.85 -1.24 16.68
N ILE A 455 -13.96 -1.75 16.16
CA ILE A 455 -14.42 -3.11 16.46
C ILE A 455 -13.43 -4.15 15.93
N ASN A 456 -12.95 -3.98 14.69
CA ASN A 456 -12.01 -4.91 14.08
C ASN A 456 -10.66 -4.99 14.82
N ASN A 457 -10.20 -3.84 15.33
CA ASN A 457 -8.93 -3.74 16.03
C ASN A 457 -9.03 -4.14 17.52
N TYR A 458 -10.24 -4.36 18.03
CA TYR A 458 -10.43 -4.82 19.40
C TYR A 458 -9.75 -6.19 19.59
N ASN A 459 -8.78 -6.25 20.49
CA ASN A 459 -8.08 -7.46 20.86
C ASN A 459 -8.16 -7.69 22.37
N PRO A 460 -8.92 -8.70 22.83
CA PRO A 460 -9.04 -9.00 24.25
C PRO A 460 -7.73 -9.53 24.88
N GLU A 461 -6.69 -9.79 24.10
CA GLU A 461 -5.36 -10.24 24.59
C GLU A 461 -4.39 -9.09 24.89
N ASN A 462 -4.76 -7.85 24.59
CA ASN A 462 -3.89 -6.68 24.78
C ASN A 462 -4.08 -6.02 26.16
N ASP A 463 -5.08 -6.45 26.91
CA ASP A 463 -5.31 -6.13 28.33
C ASP A 463 -4.75 -7.26 29.19
#